data_AF-A0A0Q9ZWT2-F1
#
_entry.id   AF-A0A0Q9ZWT2-F1
#
_cell.length_a   1.000
_cell.length_b   1.000
_cell.length_c   1.000
_cell.angle_alpha   90.00
_cell.angle_beta   90.00
_cell.angle_gamma   90.00
#
_symmetry.space_group_name_H-M   'P 1'
#
loop_
_entity.id
_entity.type
_entity.pdbx_description
1 polymer ?
#
loop_
_entity_poly.entity_id
_entity_poly.type
_entity_poly.pdbx_seq_one_letter_code
_entity_poly.pdbx_strand_id
1 'polypeptide(L)'
;MENKVTPLNPAAAALLEEALITPLAFDQTEQFQGVLSAAHEHLLNRIEDERLDVDSWAPDTIAKYVRMHTAAFVQEWRIPVNEEEMELVAAALHKELTGFGPLEDLLLDPSIEDILINGFKDVHISQGGVLRRAQQRFTDDRHLLRILRRILAPLGRRLDDSNPMVDARLPNGGRLNAIIPPLAVDGPMVSIRKFRKDPFTPAELLAKGTFDHAMHALLNAMVLGRCNILISGGTSSGKTSLLNALASFVPHDERVVTIEDTAELSLNHPHVVRLESRLGGADGNGVVSIRELVRNSLRMRPDRIVVGEVRGAEVLEMLQAMNTGHDGSMATIHANSPRDCLYRMEMLAGFAGFQGSEESLRRQIASAVDFIIQISRLAGGRRVITSITEITGVTDNLVTTQELFRHESFYDGENLERDRWIGLGFHPHCHKLEPFRQFLRSAGAESYS
;
A
#
# COMPACT_ATOMS: atom_id res chain seq x y z
N MET A 1 -50.91 18.59 5.03
CA MET A 1 -50.07 17.41 5.31
C MET A 1 -48.86 17.91 6.05
N GLU A 2 -48.89 17.80 7.37
CA GLU A 2 -47.87 18.29 8.29
C GLU A 2 -46.56 17.51 8.10
N ASN A 3 -45.47 18.25 7.96
CA ASN A 3 -44.10 17.73 8.02
C ASN A 3 -43.84 17.14 9.41
N LYS A 4 -43.97 15.82 9.55
CA LYS A 4 -43.42 15.09 10.69
C LYS A 4 -41.92 14.91 10.51
N VAL A 5 -41.16 15.95 10.86
CA VAL A 5 -39.74 15.77 11.19
C VAL A 5 -39.71 15.14 12.58
N THR A 6 -39.29 13.89 12.66
CA THR A 6 -39.04 13.19 13.92
C THR A 6 -37.94 13.95 14.67
N PRO A 7 -38.16 14.46 15.89
CA PRO A 7 -37.11 15.13 16.64
C PRO A 7 -35.99 14.14 16.95
N LEU A 8 -34.74 14.59 16.81
CA LEU A 8 -33.56 13.83 17.22
C LEU A 8 -33.73 13.34 18.65
N ASN A 9 -33.40 12.07 18.88
CA ASN A 9 -33.36 11.45 20.20
C ASN A 9 -32.56 12.37 21.16
N PRO A 10 -33.10 12.77 22.33
CA PRO A 10 -32.40 13.64 23.28
C PRO A 10 -31.01 13.13 23.66
N ALA A 11 -30.81 11.80 23.69
CA ALA A 11 -29.50 11.20 23.92
C ALA A 11 -28.51 11.39 22.76
N ALA A 12 -28.99 11.44 21.50
CA ALA A 12 -28.17 11.71 20.33
C ALA A 12 -27.84 13.21 20.18
N ALA A 13 -28.76 14.09 20.59
CA ALA A 13 -28.51 15.54 20.68
C ALA A 13 -27.49 15.86 21.78
N ALA A 14 -27.58 15.21 22.95
CA ALA A 14 -26.61 15.34 24.04
C ALA A 14 -25.21 14.81 23.65
N LEU A 15 -25.12 13.70 22.90
CA LEU A 15 -23.84 13.20 22.37
C LEU A 15 -23.23 14.13 21.30
N LEU A 16 -24.08 14.82 20.51
CA LEU A 16 -23.64 15.85 19.57
C LEU A 16 -23.17 17.13 20.28
N GLU A 17 -23.82 17.53 21.38
CA GLU A 17 -23.40 18.66 22.20
C GLU A 17 -22.14 18.37 23.04
N GLU A 18 -21.99 17.16 23.60
CA GLU A 18 -20.78 16.73 24.30
C GLU A 18 -19.58 16.58 23.34
N ALA A 19 -19.80 16.14 22.11
CA ALA A 19 -18.76 16.10 21.07
C ALA A 19 -18.33 17.49 20.57
N LEU A 20 -19.13 18.54 20.81
CA LEU A 20 -18.87 19.92 20.38
C LEU A 20 -18.13 20.76 21.43
N ILE A 21 -17.93 20.27 22.66
CA ILE A 21 -17.31 21.03 23.76
C ILE A 21 -16.31 20.15 24.54
N THR A 22 -15.43 19.45 23.83
CA THR A 22 -14.14 19.07 24.41
C THR A 22 -13.15 20.17 24.02
N PRO A 23 -12.52 20.89 24.98
CA PRO A 23 -11.50 21.87 24.61
C PRO A 23 -10.40 21.15 23.83
N LEU A 24 -10.12 21.64 22.62
CA LEU A 24 -9.02 21.13 21.80
C LEU A 24 -7.73 21.22 22.62
N ALA A 25 -6.89 20.18 22.55
CA ALA A 25 -5.56 20.23 23.10
C ALA A 25 -4.80 21.42 22.47
N PHE A 26 -3.93 22.09 23.24
CA PHE A 26 -3.28 23.33 22.80
C PHE A 26 -2.59 23.19 21.43
N ASP A 27 -1.89 22.07 21.20
CA ASP A 27 -1.21 21.71 19.95
C ASP A 27 -2.13 21.59 18.72
N GLN A 28 -3.44 21.53 18.94
CA GLN A 28 -4.48 21.49 17.90
C GLN A 28 -5.18 22.84 17.68
N THR A 29 -4.80 23.89 18.42
CA THR A 29 -5.43 25.22 18.34
C THR A 29 -4.80 26.12 17.27
N GLU A 30 -5.57 27.10 16.77
CA GLU A 30 -5.02 28.15 15.89
C GLU A 30 -3.98 29.01 16.61
N GLN A 31 -4.12 29.19 17.93
CA GLN A 31 -3.15 29.90 18.75
C GLN A 31 -1.78 29.22 18.68
N PHE A 32 -1.72 27.90 18.91
CA PHE A 32 -0.47 27.15 18.79
C PHE A 32 0.17 27.29 17.41
N GLN A 33 -0.62 27.16 16.34
CA GLN A 33 -0.12 27.30 14.96
C GLN A 33 0.42 28.70 14.67
N GLY A 34 -0.27 29.74 15.17
CA GLY A 34 0.20 31.13 15.03
C GLY A 34 1.52 31.37 15.78
N VAL A 35 1.63 30.86 17.00
CA VAL A 35 2.86 30.99 17.81
C VAL A 35 4.01 30.20 17.18
N LEU A 36 3.76 28.96 16.75
CA LEU A 36 4.75 28.10 16.10
C LEU A 36 5.29 28.76 14.83
N SER A 37 4.41 29.24 13.94
CA SER A 37 4.79 29.92 12.70
C SER A 37 5.66 31.14 12.97
N ALA A 38 5.27 32.01 13.90
CA ALA A 38 6.00 33.24 14.20
C ALA A 38 7.35 32.96 14.88
N ALA A 39 7.38 32.00 15.82
CA ALA A 39 8.60 31.59 16.48
C ALA A 39 9.59 30.92 15.50
N HIS A 40 9.07 30.14 14.55
CA HIS A 40 9.85 29.49 13.52
C HIS A 40 10.47 30.50 12.54
N GLU A 41 9.71 31.48 12.06
CA GLU A 41 10.24 32.56 11.21
C GLU A 41 11.32 33.37 11.95
N HIS A 42 11.07 33.72 13.20
CA HIS A 42 12.04 34.40 14.05
C HIS A 42 13.35 33.60 14.20
N LEU A 43 13.23 32.29 14.42
CA LEU A 43 14.36 31.39 14.61
C LEU A 43 15.19 31.22 13.32
N LEU A 44 14.55 31.13 12.16
CA LEU A 44 15.23 31.04 10.87
C LEU A 44 15.98 32.30 10.51
N ASN A 45 15.35 33.47 10.64
CA ASN A 45 16.00 34.75 10.39
C ASN A 45 17.26 34.88 11.24
N ARG A 46 17.19 34.44 12.50
CA ARG A 46 18.35 34.43 13.40
C ARG A 46 19.46 33.47 12.95
N ILE A 47 19.10 32.25 12.53
CA ILE A 47 20.06 31.26 12.00
C ILE A 47 20.77 31.81 10.76
N GLU A 48 20.04 32.48 9.87
CA GLU A 48 20.59 33.11 8.67
C GLU A 48 21.49 34.31 9.00
N ASP A 49 21.04 35.21 9.87
CA ASP A 49 21.77 36.40 10.31
C ASP A 49 23.09 36.03 11.01
N GLU A 50 23.06 35.01 11.87
CA GLU A 50 24.23 34.51 12.59
C GLU A 50 25.06 33.48 11.79
N ARG A 51 24.61 33.10 10.58
CA ARG A 51 25.23 32.08 9.70
C ARG A 51 25.53 30.77 10.43
N LEU A 52 24.57 30.29 11.23
CA LEU A 52 24.73 29.08 12.03
C LEU A 52 24.59 27.83 11.16
N ASP A 53 25.58 26.95 11.22
CA ASP A 53 25.52 25.62 10.60
C ASP A 53 24.85 24.62 11.56
N VAL A 54 23.52 24.73 11.69
CA VAL A 54 22.72 23.92 12.62
C VAL A 54 22.79 22.42 12.28
N ASP A 55 23.01 22.07 11.01
CA ASP A 55 23.11 20.68 10.56
C ASP A 55 24.36 19.97 11.13
N SER A 56 25.39 20.73 11.52
CA SER A 56 26.62 20.21 12.15
C SER A 56 26.48 19.94 13.65
N TRP A 57 25.38 20.36 14.27
CA TRP A 57 25.22 20.31 15.72
C TRP A 57 24.72 18.96 16.23
N ALA A 58 25.09 18.60 17.46
CA ALA A 58 24.52 17.44 18.14
C ALA A 58 23.03 17.68 18.46
N PRO A 59 22.16 16.65 18.40
CA PRO A 59 20.71 16.78 18.63
C PRO A 59 20.34 17.53 19.92
N ASP A 60 21.03 17.22 21.02
CA ASP A 60 20.81 17.89 22.32
C ASP A 60 21.16 19.37 22.30
N THR A 61 22.11 19.78 21.46
CA THR A 61 22.52 21.20 21.33
C THR A 61 21.44 21.97 20.59
N ILE A 62 20.90 21.39 19.51
CA ILE A 62 19.78 21.98 18.76
C ILE A 62 18.56 22.11 19.68
N ALA A 63 18.20 21.06 20.42
CA ALA A 63 17.05 21.09 21.33
C ALA A 63 17.17 22.20 22.38
N LYS A 64 18.35 22.37 22.99
CA LYS A 64 18.63 23.46 23.95
C LYS A 64 18.56 24.84 23.30
N TYR A 65 19.14 24.99 22.12
CA TYR A 65 19.12 26.24 21.36
C TYR A 65 17.68 26.65 21.03
N VAL A 66 16.90 25.73 20.46
CA VAL A 66 15.49 25.94 20.14
C VAL A 66 14.72 26.37 21.38
N ARG A 67 14.79 25.60 22.47
CA ARG A 67 14.07 25.91 23.71
C ARG A 67 14.41 27.29 24.26
N MET A 68 15.70 27.64 24.31
CA MET A 68 16.16 28.94 24.78
C MET A 68 15.58 30.09 23.93
N HIS A 69 15.60 29.95 22.61
CA HIS A 69 15.09 30.97 21.70
C HIS A 69 13.56 31.04 21.65
N THR A 70 12.86 29.91 21.80
CA THR A 70 11.41 29.90 21.97
C THR A 70 11.00 30.64 23.24
N ALA A 71 11.68 30.39 24.37
CA ALA A 71 11.42 31.08 25.62
C ALA A 71 11.66 32.59 25.51
N ALA A 72 12.77 33.00 24.89
CA ALA A 72 13.09 34.40 24.64
C ALA A 72 12.02 35.08 23.76
N PHE A 73 11.59 34.43 22.68
CA PHE A 73 10.55 34.91 21.79
C PHE A 73 9.20 35.08 22.51
N VAL A 74 8.75 34.06 23.26
CA VAL A 74 7.50 34.15 24.03
C VAL A 74 7.54 35.30 25.04
N GLN A 75 8.67 35.49 25.72
CA GLN A 75 8.85 36.55 26.71
C GLN A 75 8.88 37.95 26.07
N GLU A 76 9.66 38.14 25.01
CA GLU A 76 9.83 39.42 24.31
C GLU A 76 8.49 39.91 23.73
N TRP A 77 7.74 39.01 23.10
CA TRP A 77 6.47 39.31 22.44
C TRP A 77 5.25 39.19 23.37
N ARG A 78 5.47 38.84 24.65
CA ARG A 78 4.43 38.67 25.69
C ARG A 78 3.28 37.76 25.25
N ILE A 79 3.62 36.64 24.63
CA ILE A 79 2.65 35.68 24.12
C ILE A 79 2.01 34.94 25.30
N PRO A 80 0.66 34.85 25.39
CA PRO A 80 -0.02 34.22 26.51
C PRO A 80 0.01 32.69 26.37
N VAL A 81 1.15 32.07 26.69
CA VAL A 81 1.31 30.61 26.79
C VAL A 81 1.95 30.25 28.14
N ASN A 82 1.55 29.12 28.72
CA ASN A 82 2.15 28.59 29.93
C ASN A 82 3.45 27.78 29.63
N GLU A 83 4.11 27.25 30.67
CA GLU A 83 5.37 26.51 30.52
C GLU A 83 5.20 25.20 29.72
N GLU A 84 4.13 24.44 29.95
CA GLU A 84 3.84 23.21 29.19
C GLU A 84 3.56 23.52 27.72
N GLU A 85 2.80 24.57 27.43
CA GLU A 85 2.49 25.06 26.09
C GLU A 85 3.74 25.56 25.36
N MET A 86 4.64 26.26 26.05
CA MET A 86 5.93 26.69 25.51
C MET A 86 6.81 25.48 25.15
N GLU A 87 6.84 24.45 25.99
CA GLU A 87 7.56 23.21 25.70
C GLU A 87 6.99 22.47 24.49
N LEU A 88 5.67 22.47 24.30
CA LEU A 88 5.03 21.94 23.07
C LEU A 88 5.50 22.71 21.82
N VAL A 89 5.55 24.05 21.89
CA VAL A 89 6.05 24.88 20.78
C VAL A 89 7.54 24.60 20.51
N ALA A 90 8.37 24.54 21.55
CA ALA A 90 9.79 24.24 21.41
C ALA A 90 10.05 22.86 20.82
N ALA A 91 9.29 21.84 21.24
CA ALA A 91 9.36 20.49 20.68
C ALA A 91 8.94 20.46 19.20
N ALA A 92 7.88 21.19 18.82
CA ALA A 92 7.46 21.30 17.43
C ALA A 92 8.50 22.03 16.56
N LEU A 93 9.07 23.13 17.05
CA LEU A 93 10.16 23.86 16.37
C LEU A 93 11.41 22.99 16.18
N HIS A 94 11.73 22.17 17.17
CA HIS A 94 12.83 21.21 17.05
C HIS A 94 12.58 20.24 15.91
N LYS A 95 11.38 19.63 15.84
CA LYS A 95 10.98 18.77 14.71
C LYS A 95 11.00 19.50 13.37
N GLU A 96 10.65 20.78 13.32
CA GLU A 96 10.72 21.57 12.09
C GLU A 96 12.17 21.76 11.61
N LEU A 97 13.11 22.01 12.52
CA LEU A 97 14.52 22.19 12.20
C LEU A 97 15.25 20.89 11.86
N THR A 98 15.06 19.81 12.63
CA THR A 98 15.86 18.58 12.47
C THR A 98 15.13 17.44 11.78
N GLY A 99 13.80 17.44 11.82
CA GLY A 99 12.96 16.29 11.46
C GLY A 99 12.25 16.45 10.12
N PHE A 100 10.96 16.13 10.04
CA PHE A 100 10.12 16.45 8.88
C PHE A 100 8.94 17.37 9.24
N GLY A 101 9.07 18.09 10.36
CA GLY A 101 8.04 18.99 10.85
C GLY A 101 6.69 18.28 10.98
N PRO A 102 5.57 18.88 10.52
CA PRO A 102 4.24 18.27 10.60
C PRO A 102 4.12 16.90 9.93
N LEU A 103 4.98 16.60 8.95
CA LEU A 103 4.94 15.34 8.21
C LEU A 103 5.54 14.17 9.00
N GLU A 104 6.39 14.44 9.97
CA GLU A 104 7.11 13.41 10.73
C GLU A 104 6.16 12.49 11.51
N ASP A 105 5.20 13.07 12.22
CA ASP A 105 4.22 12.31 13.00
C ASP A 105 3.38 11.39 12.10
N LEU A 106 3.02 11.86 10.90
CA LEU A 106 2.30 11.06 9.91
C LEU A 106 3.16 9.93 9.33
N LEU A 107 4.45 10.19 9.11
CA LEU A 107 5.39 9.18 8.60
C LEU A 107 5.68 8.10 9.65
N LEU A 108 5.72 8.44 10.94
CA LEU A 108 6.00 7.52 12.03
C LEU A 108 4.79 6.65 12.43
N ASP A 109 3.56 7.14 12.25
CA ASP A 109 2.35 6.39 12.64
C ASP A 109 2.14 5.12 11.77
N PRO A 110 2.34 3.90 12.31
CA PRO A 110 2.27 2.66 11.53
C PRO A 110 0.86 2.34 11.01
N SER A 111 -0.18 3.02 11.51
CA SER A 111 -1.56 2.82 11.06
C SER A 111 -1.89 3.56 9.76
N ILE A 112 -1.10 4.58 9.41
CA ILE A 112 -1.26 5.38 8.19
C ILE A 112 -0.61 4.67 7.00
N GLU A 113 -1.42 4.45 5.95
CA GLU A 113 -1.03 3.79 4.71
C GLU A 113 -0.56 4.81 3.65
N ASP A 114 -1.32 5.90 3.47
CA ASP A 114 -1.06 6.95 2.47
C ASP A 114 -1.19 8.34 3.11
N ILE A 115 -0.38 9.29 2.66
CA ILE A 115 -0.45 10.72 3.00
C ILE A 115 -0.56 11.50 1.70
N LEU A 116 -1.64 12.28 1.55
CA LEU A 116 -1.93 13.09 0.38
C LEU A 116 -2.00 14.56 0.80
N ILE A 117 -1.22 15.42 0.16
CA ILE A 117 -1.16 16.85 0.48
C ILE A 117 -1.51 17.63 -0.79
N ASN A 118 -2.61 18.37 -0.76
CA ASN A 118 -3.08 19.22 -1.85
C ASN A 118 -2.87 20.70 -1.49
N GLY A 119 -1.61 21.11 -1.43
CA GLY A 119 -1.22 22.39 -0.84
C GLY A 119 -1.17 22.38 0.68
N PHE A 120 -0.60 23.43 1.25
CA PHE A 120 -0.19 23.49 2.67
C PHE A 120 -1.31 23.35 3.72
N LYS A 121 -2.59 23.58 3.34
CA LYS A 121 -3.77 23.53 4.23
C LYS A 121 -4.62 22.28 4.10
N ASP A 122 -4.36 21.45 3.09
CA ASP A 122 -5.21 20.31 2.77
C ASP A 122 -4.41 19.01 2.82
N VAL A 123 -4.39 18.40 3.99
CA VAL A 123 -3.71 17.13 4.26
C VAL A 123 -4.75 16.04 4.50
N HIS A 124 -4.63 14.96 3.76
CA HIS A 124 -5.44 13.76 3.91
C HIS A 124 -4.55 12.56 4.21
N ILE A 125 -5.07 11.63 5.00
CA ILE A 125 -4.41 10.37 5.33
C ILE A 125 -5.36 9.20 5.04
N SER A 126 -4.80 8.10 4.58
CA SER A 126 -5.50 6.81 4.47
C SER A 126 -5.16 5.95 5.67
N GLN A 127 -6.17 5.56 6.45
CA GLN A 127 -6.03 4.67 7.60
C GLN A 127 -7.06 3.55 7.48
N GLY A 128 -6.61 2.29 7.52
CA GLY A 128 -7.50 1.14 7.33
C GLY A 128 -8.23 1.14 5.97
N GLY A 129 -7.61 1.71 4.94
CA GLY A 129 -8.21 1.85 3.62
C GLY A 129 -9.27 2.95 3.48
N VAL A 130 -9.48 3.79 4.49
CA VAL A 130 -10.43 4.91 4.48
C VAL A 130 -9.67 6.24 4.50
N LEU A 131 -10.02 7.15 3.58
CA LEU A 131 -9.44 8.48 3.50
C LEU A 131 -10.10 9.42 4.52
N ARG A 132 -9.29 10.17 5.26
CA ARG A 132 -9.75 11.16 6.25
C ARG A 132 -8.87 12.40 6.19
N ARG A 133 -9.43 13.55 6.53
CA ARG A 133 -8.64 14.78 6.67
C ARG A 133 -7.80 14.70 7.93
N ALA A 134 -6.51 15.00 7.79
CA ALA A 134 -5.57 15.09 8.89
C ALA A 134 -5.63 16.49 9.52
N GLN A 135 -5.26 16.60 10.80
CA GLN A 135 -5.22 17.89 11.52
C GLN A 135 -3.90 18.64 11.31
N GLN A 136 -2.90 17.97 10.75
CA GLN A 136 -1.59 18.55 10.45
C GLN A 136 -1.73 19.72 9.48
N ARG A 137 -1.02 20.81 9.78
CA ARG A 137 -0.98 22.01 8.95
C ARG A 137 0.47 22.36 8.67
N PHE A 138 0.74 22.74 7.44
CA PHE A 138 1.96 23.45 7.09
C PHE A 138 1.69 24.95 7.20
N THR A 139 2.74 25.75 7.37
CA THR A 139 2.61 27.21 7.49
C THR A 139 2.19 27.85 6.17
N ASP A 140 2.89 27.48 5.11
CA ASP A 140 2.69 27.93 3.73
C ASP A 140 3.31 26.89 2.76
N ASP A 141 3.20 27.14 1.45
CA ASP A 141 3.78 26.26 0.44
C ASP A 141 5.31 26.23 0.49
N ARG A 142 5.96 27.31 0.94
CA ARG A 142 7.43 27.38 1.06
C ARG A 142 7.92 26.43 2.14
N HIS A 143 7.20 26.34 3.26
CA HIS A 143 7.46 25.40 4.34
C HIS A 143 7.36 23.97 3.83
N LEU A 144 6.26 23.61 3.14
CA LEU A 144 6.10 22.27 2.56
C LEU A 144 7.25 21.94 1.58
N LEU A 145 7.58 22.84 0.66
CA LEU A 145 8.67 22.64 -0.30
C LEU A 145 10.02 22.43 0.36
N ARG A 146 10.31 23.13 1.46
CA ARG A 146 11.56 22.94 2.21
C ARG A 146 11.64 21.55 2.83
N ILE A 147 10.55 21.05 3.41
CA ILE A 147 10.48 19.68 3.95
C ILE A 147 10.69 18.66 2.82
N LEU A 148 10.02 18.83 1.69
CA LEU A 148 10.19 17.94 0.52
C LEU A 148 11.63 17.93 0.02
N ARG A 149 12.26 19.10 -0.12
CA ARG A 149 13.66 19.22 -0.53
C ARG A 149 14.62 18.55 0.46
N ARG A 150 14.35 18.66 1.76
CA ARG A 150 15.13 17.95 2.80
C ARG A 150 14.99 16.43 2.70
N ILE A 151 13.79 15.92 2.39
CA ILE A 151 13.57 14.48 2.16
C ILE A 151 14.30 14.00 0.90
N LEU A 152 14.31 14.81 -0.17
CA LEU A 152 14.85 14.43 -1.47
C LEU A 152 16.38 14.58 -1.58
N ALA A 153 16.99 15.50 -0.83
CA ALA A 153 18.41 15.80 -0.92
C ALA A 153 19.32 14.58 -0.64
N PRO A 154 19.13 13.78 0.43
CA PRO A 154 19.90 12.56 0.66
C PRO A 154 19.71 11.49 -0.43
N LEU A 155 18.58 11.55 -1.16
CA LEU A 155 18.25 10.62 -2.24
C LEU A 155 18.85 11.05 -3.60
N GLY A 156 19.55 12.20 -3.64
CA GLY A 156 20.11 12.76 -4.88
C GLY A 156 19.03 13.21 -5.87
N ARG A 157 17.81 13.50 -5.41
CA ARG A 157 16.70 13.97 -6.23
C ARG A 157 16.48 15.47 -5.99
N ARG A 158 16.00 16.16 -7.03
CA ARG A 158 15.75 17.61 -7.00
C ARG A 158 14.29 17.90 -7.29
N LEU A 159 13.77 18.94 -6.63
CA LEU A 159 12.42 19.47 -6.83
C LEU A 159 12.50 21.00 -6.83
N ASP A 160 12.53 21.56 -8.03
CA ASP A 160 12.74 22.98 -8.32
C ASP A 160 12.08 23.35 -9.65
N ASP A 161 12.14 24.63 -10.03
CA ASP A 161 11.46 25.14 -11.23
C ASP A 161 11.97 24.48 -12.53
N SER A 162 13.18 23.92 -12.53
CA SER A 162 13.72 23.17 -13.68
C SER A 162 13.25 21.71 -13.69
N ASN A 163 12.93 21.15 -12.52
CA ASN A 163 12.43 19.79 -12.33
C ASN A 163 11.17 19.82 -11.43
N PRO A 164 10.02 20.29 -11.95
CA PRO A 164 8.83 20.55 -11.14
C PRO A 164 8.05 19.29 -10.74
N MET A 165 8.57 18.10 -11.04
CA MET A 165 7.99 16.82 -10.67
C MET A 165 9.09 15.85 -10.25
N VAL A 166 8.78 14.98 -9.28
CA VAL A 166 9.73 14.00 -8.78
C VAL A 166 9.03 12.75 -8.26
N ASP A 167 9.63 11.59 -8.55
CA ASP A 167 9.33 10.32 -7.93
C ASP A 167 10.57 9.85 -7.15
N ALA A 168 10.37 9.46 -5.91
CA ALA A 168 11.44 9.07 -5.00
C ALA A 168 11.05 7.89 -4.12
N ARG A 169 12.05 7.09 -3.76
CA ARG A 169 11.94 6.01 -2.77
C ARG A 169 12.47 6.50 -1.44
N LEU A 170 11.63 6.48 -0.43
CA LEU A 170 11.97 6.86 0.93
C LEU A 170 12.84 5.78 1.60
N PRO A 171 13.68 6.13 2.59
CA PRO A 171 14.53 5.17 3.30
C PRO A 171 13.76 4.04 3.99
N ASN A 172 12.52 4.28 4.40
CA ASN A 172 11.62 3.27 4.97
C ASN A 172 10.97 2.34 3.92
N GLY A 173 11.39 2.45 2.66
CA GLY A 173 10.88 1.68 1.53
C GLY A 173 9.72 2.35 0.80
N GLY A 174 8.99 3.27 1.44
CA GLY A 174 7.82 3.95 0.86
C GLY A 174 8.14 4.76 -0.40
N ARG A 175 7.09 5.23 -1.08
CA ARG A 175 7.20 6.06 -2.28
C ARG A 175 6.71 7.47 -2.01
N LEU A 176 7.38 8.45 -2.60
CA LEU A 176 6.99 9.85 -2.61
C LEU A 176 6.90 10.30 -4.07
N ASN A 177 5.75 10.83 -4.44
CA ASN A 177 5.55 11.61 -5.65
C ASN A 177 5.25 13.06 -5.24
N ALA A 178 5.88 14.03 -5.90
CA ALA A 178 5.57 15.43 -5.68
C ALA A 178 5.58 16.22 -7.00
N ILE A 179 4.65 17.16 -7.13
CA ILE A 179 4.50 18.06 -8.28
C ILE A 179 4.29 19.48 -7.74
N ILE A 180 5.00 20.46 -8.31
CA ILE A 180 5.00 21.85 -7.83
C ILE A 180 4.57 22.82 -8.94
N PRO A 181 4.23 24.09 -8.62
CA PRO A 181 4.00 25.11 -9.63
C PRO A 181 5.18 25.22 -10.63
N PRO A 182 4.92 25.53 -11.92
CA PRO A 182 3.63 25.90 -12.49
C PRO A 182 2.73 24.72 -12.89
N LEU A 183 3.16 23.46 -12.71
CA LEU A 183 2.36 22.29 -13.10
C LEU A 183 1.19 22.04 -12.17
N ALA A 184 1.39 22.27 -10.87
CA ALA A 184 0.35 22.23 -9.87
C ALA A 184 -0.15 23.66 -9.58
N VAL A 185 -1.29 24.02 -10.18
CA VAL A 185 -1.81 25.40 -10.20
C VAL A 185 -2.15 25.93 -8.80
N ASP A 186 -2.67 25.05 -7.94
CA ASP A 186 -3.15 25.40 -6.60
C ASP A 186 -2.10 25.23 -5.48
N GLY A 187 -0.82 25.07 -5.86
CA GLY A 187 0.29 24.84 -4.93
C GLY A 187 0.86 23.41 -5.01
N PRO A 188 1.86 23.06 -4.17
CA PRO A 188 2.51 21.76 -4.20
C PRO A 188 1.55 20.60 -3.92
N MET A 189 1.58 19.58 -4.78
CA MET A 189 0.82 18.34 -4.65
C MET A 189 1.79 17.22 -4.26
N VAL A 190 1.48 16.48 -3.21
CA VAL A 190 2.34 15.41 -2.69
C VAL A 190 1.51 14.16 -2.43
N SER A 191 2.01 13.01 -2.88
CA SER A 191 1.47 11.70 -2.54
C SER A 191 2.57 10.83 -1.97
N ILE A 192 2.42 10.42 -0.71
CA ILE A 192 3.35 9.52 -0.03
C ILE A 192 2.62 8.23 0.28
N ARG A 193 3.13 7.11 -0.25
CA ARG A 193 2.65 5.78 0.10
C ARG A 193 3.66 5.10 1.00
N LYS A 194 3.23 4.74 2.20
CA LYS A 194 4.06 4.05 3.19
C LYS A 194 4.01 2.56 2.95
N PHE A 195 5.15 1.90 3.11
CA PHE A 195 5.20 0.44 3.12
C PHE A 195 5.29 -0.05 4.55
N ARG A 196 4.46 -1.05 4.85
CA ARG A 196 4.45 -1.66 6.19
C ARG A 196 5.80 -2.35 6.37
N LYS A 197 6.48 -2.05 7.48
CA LYS A 197 7.77 -2.65 7.83
C LYS A 197 7.63 -4.17 7.96
N ASP A 198 6.60 -4.59 8.68
CA ASP A 198 6.23 -5.99 8.84
C ASP A 198 5.10 -6.31 7.85
N PRO A 199 5.19 -7.34 7.00
CA PRO A 199 4.09 -7.73 6.13
C PRO A 199 2.90 -8.28 6.93
N PHE A 200 1.73 -8.40 6.31
CA PHE A 200 0.62 -9.12 6.94
C PHE A 200 0.87 -10.62 6.92
N THR A 201 0.67 -11.29 8.05
CA THR A 201 0.66 -12.75 8.11
C THR A 201 -0.69 -13.31 7.64
N PRO A 202 -0.75 -14.56 7.18
CA PRO A 202 -2.03 -15.21 6.87
C PRO A 202 -3.01 -15.23 8.04
N ALA A 203 -2.51 -15.38 9.27
CA ALA A 203 -3.32 -15.34 10.48
C ALA A 203 -3.91 -13.95 10.75
N GLU A 204 -3.14 -12.88 10.51
CA GLU A 204 -3.65 -11.50 10.63
C GLU A 204 -4.72 -11.20 9.56
N LEU A 205 -4.53 -11.67 8.32
CA LEU A 205 -5.54 -11.49 7.25
C LEU A 205 -6.82 -12.27 7.55
N LEU A 206 -6.71 -13.48 8.10
CA LEU A 206 -7.84 -14.27 8.59
C LEU A 206 -8.58 -13.52 9.72
N ALA A 207 -7.85 -13.00 10.70
CA ALA A 207 -8.44 -12.22 11.81
C ALA A 207 -9.11 -10.93 11.35
N LYS A 208 -8.62 -10.31 10.27
CA LYS A 208 -9.24 -9.15 9.63
C LYS A 208 -10.45 -9.49 8.76
N GLY A 209 -10.74 -10.79 8.58
CA GLY A 209 -11.82 -11.26 7.73
C GLY A 209 -11.58 -10.98 6.25
N THR A 210 -10.34 -11.12 5.78
CA THR A 210 -10.03 -11.07 4.34
C THR A 210 -10.46 -12.36 3.62
N PHE A 211 -10.44 -13.47 4.34
CA PHE A 211 -10.94 -14.79 3.94
C PHE A 211 -11.29 -15.58 5.19
N ASP A 212 -11.98 -16.71 5.06
CA ASP A 212 -12.33 -17.59 6.19
C ASP A 212 -11.35 -18.77 6.36
N HIS A 213 -11.60 -19.63 7.34
CA HIS A 213 -10.75 -20.77 7.66
C HIS A 213 -10.72 -21.82 6.53
N ALA A 214 -11.83 -22.03 5.82
CA ALA A 214 -11.90 -22.99 4.72
C ALA A 214 -11.05 -22.50 3.54
N MET A 215 -11.16 -21.22 3.22
CA MET A 215 -10.32 -20.56 2.22
C MET A 215 -8.86 -20.55 2.66
N HIS A 216 -8.54 -20.31 3.93
CA HIS A 216 -7.16 -20.39 4.44
C HIS A 216 -6.55 -21.77 4.14
N ALA A 217 -7.26 -22.85 4.46
CA ALA A 217 -6.78 -24.21 4.21
C ALA A 217 -6.53 -24.47 2.72
N LEU A 218 -7.44 -24.02 1.85
CA LEU A 218 -7.27 -24.12 0.40
C LEU A 218 -6.07 -23.30 -0.09
N LEU A 219 -5.95 -22.03 0.32
CA LEU A 219 -4.86 -21.13 -0.07
C LEU A 219 -3.49 -21.70 0.32
N ASN A 220 -3.37 -22.25 1.53
CA ASN A 220 -2.17 -22.94 1.98
C ASN A 220 -1.88 -24.16 1.08
N ALA A 221 -2.89 -24.99 0.82
CA ALA A 221 -2.75 -26.16 -0.06
C ALA A 221 -2.32 -25.78 -1.49
N MET A 222 -2.80 -24.66 -2.04
CA MET A 222 -2.42 -24.16 -3.36
C MET A 222 -0.94 -23.78 -3.41
N VAL A 223 -0.42 -23.10 -2.39
CA VAL A 223 0.99 -22.71 -2.35
C VAL A 223 1.89 -23.94 -2.17
N LEU A 224 1.54 -24.84 -1.25
CA LEU A 224 2.29 -26.08 -1.01
C LEU A 224 2.25 -27.02 -2.23
N GLY A 225 1.11 -27.10 -2.92
CA GLY A 225 0.94 -27.86 -4.16
C GLY A 225 1.64 -27.25 -5.38
N ARG A 226 2.28 -26.09 -5.24
CA ARG A 226 2.93 -25.36 -6.35
C ARG A 226 1.95 -24.94 -7.46
N CYS A 227 0.73 -24.57 -7.09
CA CYS A 227 -0.20 -23.94 -8.02
C CYS A 227 0.33 -22.56 -8.45
N ASN A 228 0.26 -22.26 -9.74
CA ASN A 228 0.51 -20.92 -10.27
C ASN A 228 -0.71 -20.03 -10.00
N ILE A 229 -0.52 -18.96 -9.24
CA ILE A 229 -1.63 -18.15 -8.71
C ILE A 229 -1.51 -16.72 -9.20
N LEU A 230 -2.59 -16.21 -9.79
CA LEU A 230 -2.75 -14.79 -10.09
C LEU A 230 -3.67 -14.14 -9.06
N ILE A 231 -3.21 -13.04 -8.47
CA ILE A 231 -4.01 -12.22 -7.57
C ILE A 231 -4.49 -11.00 -8.33
N SER A 232 -5.80 -10.92 -8.55
CA SER A 232 -6.47 -9.88 -9.32
C SER A 232 -7.26 -8.95 -8.41
N GLY A 233 -7.36 -7.67 -8.78
CA GLY A 233 -8.06 -6.67 -7.99
C GLY A 233 -7.80 -5.23 -8.42
N GLY A 234 -8.67 -4.32 -8.00
CA GLY A 234 -8.53 -2.88 -8.23
C GLY A 234 -7.31 -2.25 -7.51
N THR A 235 -7.09 -0.96 -7.74
CA THR A 235 -6.11 -0.18 -6.98
C THR A 235 -6.43 -0.21 -5.48
N SER A 236 -5.39 -0.36 -4.65
CA SER A 236 -5.50 -0.40 -3.18
C SER A 236 -6.39 -1.51 -2.60
N SER A 237 -6.73 -2.54 -3.38
CA SER A 237 -7.52 -3.69 -2.90
C SER A 237 -6.74 -4.65 -1.99
N GLY A 238 -5.41 -4.51 -1.92
CA GLY A 238 -4.55 -5.35 -1.08
C GLY A 238 -3.86 -6.52 -1.81
N LYS A 239 -3.78 -6.48 -3.15
CA LYS A 239 -3.14 -7.54 -3.96
C LYS A 239 -1.74 -7.91 -3.46
N THR A 240 -0.85 -6.93 -3.35
CA THR A 240 0.54 -7.15 -2.91
C THR A 240 0.61 -7.67 -1.48
N SER A 241 -0.28 -7.21 -0.60
CA SER A 241 -0.37 -7.68 0.78
C SER A 241 -0.82 -9.15 0.86
N LEU A 242 -1.85 -9.53 0.09
CA LEU A 242 -2.29 -10.91 -0.01
C LEU A 242 -1.19 -11.79 -0.62
N LEU A 243 -0.53 -11.31 -1.69
CA LEU A 243 0.58 -12.03 -2.32
C LEU A 243 1.69 -12.32 -1.31
N ASN A 244 2.09 -11.31 -0.53
CA ASN A 244 3.14 -11.45 0.47
C ASN A 244 2.73 -12.47 1.54
N ALA A 245 1.49 -12.41 2.02
CA ALA A 245 0.96 -13.39 2.97
C ALA A 245 0.97 -14.81 2.40
N LEU A 246 0.51 -15.02 1.16
CA LEU A 246 0.54 -16.34 0.51
C LEU A 246 1.96 -16.85 0.28
N ALA A 247 2.89 -15.96 -0.07
CA ALA A 247 4.29 -16.30 -0.23
C ALA A 247 4.96 -16.77 1.07
N SER A 248 4.39 -16.48 2.25
CA SER A 248 4.87 -17.05 3.52
C SER A 248 4.56 -18.54 3.70
N PHE A 249 3.66 -19.12 2.90
CA PHE A 249 3.41 -20.56 2.86
C PHE A 249 4.44 -21.33 2.03
N VAL A 250 5.35 -20.64 1.33
CA VAL A 250 6.40 -21.31 0.55
C VAL A 250 7.34 -22.06 1.51
N PRO A 251 7.63 -23.35 1.25
CA PRO A 251 8.56 -24.12 2.07
C PRO A 251 9.96 -23.50 2.14
N HIS A 252 10.56 -23.51 3.34
CA HIS A 252 11.83 -22.81 3.64
C HIS A 252 13.05 -23.33 2.85
N ASP A 253 12.96 -24.54 2.28
CA ASP A 253 13.97 -25.16 1.44
C ASP A 253 13.91 -24.73 -0.03
N GLU A 254 12.88 -23.98 -0.43
CA GLU A 254 12.71 -23.47 -1.78
C GLU A 254 13.35 -22.07 -1.98
N ARG A 255 13.92 -21.80 -3.14
CA ARG A 255 14.46 -20.48 -3.49
C ARG A 255 13.40 -19.62 -4.17
N VAL A 256 13.11 -18.46 -3.59
CA VAL A 256 12.12 -17.50 -4.12
C VAL A 256 12.82 -16.31 -4.76
N VAL A 257 12.45 -15.96 -6.00
CA VAL A 257 12.88 -14.71 -6.65
C VAL A 257 11.69 -13.77 -6.77
N THR A 258 11.76 -12.60 -6.12
CA THR A 258 10.76 -11.53 -6.28
C THR A 258 11.24 -10.52 -7.32
N ILE A 259 10.32 -10.03 -8.15
CA ILE A 259 10.61 -9.08 -9.22
C ILE A 259 9.53 -7.99 -9.20
N GLU A 260 9.95 -6.75 -8.96
CA GLU A 260 9.04 -5.63 -8.73
C GLU A 260 9.57 -4.35 -9.39
N ASP A 261 8.72 -3.36 -9.63
CA ASP A 261 9.24 -2.03 -10.04
C ASP A 261 9.82 -1.23 -8.90
N THR A 262 9.25 -1.43 -7.72
CA THR A 262 9.81 -0.95 -6.46
C THR A 262 9.53 -2.04 -5.48
N ALA A 263 10.56 -2.51 -4.79
CA ALA A 263 10.45 -3.68 -3.95
C ALA A 263 9.57 -3.38 -2.73
N GLU A 264 8.31 -3.81 -2.82
CA GLU A 264 7.27 -3.77 -1.79
C GLU A 264 7.20 -5.08 -1.02
N LEU A 265 7.52 -6.20 -1.68
CA LEU A 265 7.50 -7.52 -1.07
C LEU A 265 8.66 -7.65 -0.09
N SER A 266 8.29 -7.92 1.16
CA SER A 266 9.19 -8.27 2.25
C SER A 266 8.79 -9.68 2.69
N LEU A 267 9.40 -10.70 2.07
CA LEU A 267 9.12 -12.09 2.40
C LEU A 267 10.00 -12.51 3.58
N ASN A 268 9.40 -13.00 4.66
CA ASN A 268 10.13 -13.62 5.76
C ASN A 268 10.55 -15.05 5.38
N HIS A 269 11.35 -15.18 4.32
CA HIS A 269 11.78 -16.45 3.76
C HIS A 269 13.32 -16.53 3.77
N PRO A 270 13.93 -17.63 4.26
CA PRO A 270 15.39 -17.70 4.42
C PRO A 270 16.14 -17.60 3.09
N HIS A 271 15.55 -18.12 2.00
CA HIS A 271 16.15 -18.09 0.68
C HIS A 271 15.39 -17.21 -0.33
N VAL A 272 15.40 -15.89 -0.12
CA VAL A 272 14.79 -14.92 -1.04
C VAL A 272 15.83 -14.09 -1.80
N VAL A 273 15.61 -13.89 -3.09
CA VAL A 273 16.33 -12.91 -3.90
C VAL A 273 15.36 -11.84 -4.39
N ARG A 274 15.66 -10.58 -4.11
CA ARG A 274 14.81 -9.44 -4.45
C ARG A 274 15.40 -8.70 -5.64
N LEU A 275 14.66 -8.63 -6.73
CA LEU A 275 15.02 -7.91 -7.94
C LEU A 275 14.07 -6.73 -8.14
N GLU A 276 14.64 -5.59 -8.51
CA GLU A 276 13.90 -4.35 -8.74
C GLU A 276 14.21 -3.82 -10.13
N SER A 277 13.18 -3.39 -10.85
CA SER A 277 13.33 -2.73 -12.14
C SER A 277 14.05 -1.39 -11.96
N ARG A 278 14.80 -0.98 -12.98
CA ARG A 278 15.53 0.28 -12.96
C ARG A 278 14.92 1.21 -13.99
N LEU A 279 14.36 2.32 -13.52
CA LEU A 279 14.12 3.47 -14.38
C LEU A 279 15.48 4.04 -14.78
N GLY A 280 15.70 4.24 -16.08
CA GLY A 280 16.98 4.70 -16.63
C GLY A 280 17.46 6.02 -16.02
N GLY A 281 18.70 6.39 -16.32
CA GLY A 281 19.25 7.70 -15.96
C GLY A 281 18.51 8.86 -16.63
N ALA A 282 18.86 10.10 -16.27
CA ALA A 282 18.31 11.30 -16.91
C ALA A 282 18.60 11.36 -18.42
N ASP A 283 19.62 10.62 -18.87
CA ASP A 283 20.00 10.41 -20.26
C ASP A 283 19.23 9.27 -20.96
N GLY A 284 18.31 8.60 -20.25
CA GLY A 284 17.51 7.48 -20.74
C GLY A 284 18.24 6.13 -20.76
N ASN A 285 19.53 6.08 -20.40
CA ASN A 285 20.31 4.85 -20.44
C ASN A 285 20.16 4.00 -19.17
N GLY A 286 20.41 2.70 -19.29
CA GLY A 286 20.43 1.78 -18.14
C GLY A 286 19.05 1.43 -17.58
N VAL A 287 18.00 1.54 -18.41
CA VAL A 287 16.69 0.96 -18.10
C VAL A 287 16.83 -0.55 -17.97
N VAL A 288 16.28 -1.13 -16.90
CA VAL A 288 16.15 -2.58 -16.74
C VAL A 288 14.70 -2.86 -16.41
N SER A 289 13.99 -3.50 -17.34
CA SER A 289 12.57 -3.78 -17.23
C SER A 289 12.27 -5.03 -16.39
N ILE A 290 11.04 -5.15 -15.86
CA ILE A 290 10.58 -6.41 -15.23
C ILE A 290 10.75 -7.57 -16.20
N ARG A 291 10.45 -7.38 -17.48
CA ARG A 291 10.60 -8.41 -18.52
C ARG A 291 12.00 -9.00 -18.56
N GLU A 292 13.03 -8.15 -18.53
CA GLU A 292 14.43 -8.58 -18.53
C GLU A 292 14.81 -9.28 -17.23
N LEU A 293 14.30 -8.80 -16.09
CA LEU A 293 14.51 -9.44 -14.79
C LEU A 293 13.87 -10.83 -14.72
N VAL A 294 12.67 -11.01 -15.28
CA VAL A 294 12.01 -12.33 -15.36
C VAL A 294 12.84 -13.28 -16.23
N ARG A 295 13.33 -12.82 -17.40
CA ARG A 295 14.23 -13.65 -18.22
C ARG A 295 15.51 -14.02 -17.49
N ASN A 296 16.10 -13.07 -16.78
CA ASN A 296 17.33 -13.30 -16.04
C ASN A 296 17.10 -14.25 -14.86
N SER A 297 15.95 -14.17 -14.19
CA SER A 297 15.65 -15.01 -13.03
C SER A 297 15.58 -16.49 -13.38
N LEU A 298 15.19 -16.86 -14.60
CA LEU A 298 15.20 -18.26 -15.08
C LEU A 298 16.60 -18.90 -15.02
N ARG A 299 17.68 -18.10 -15.01
CA ARG A 299 19.07 -18.57 -14.88
C ARG A 299 19.57 -18.63 -13.45
N MET A 300 18.75 -18.17 -12.50
CA MET A 300 19.11 -18.07 -11.08
C MET A 300 18.69 -19.30 -10.28
N ARG A 301 18.28 -20.39 -10.96
CA ARG A 301 17.71 -21.62 -10.39
C ARG A 301 16.63 -21.32 -9.33
N PRO A 302 15.57 -20.54 -9.66
CA PRO A 302 14.49 -20.30 -8.72
C PRO A 302 13.59 -21.54 -8.62
N ASP A 303 13.09 -21.81 -7.42
CA ASP A 303 11.96 -22.72 -7.23
C ASP A 303 10.64 -21.98 -7.46
N ARG A 304 10.57 -20.70 -7.07
CA ARG A 304 9.40 -19.83 -7.22
C ARG A 304 9.80 -18.50 -7.84
N ILE A 305 9.00 -18.01 -8.78
CA ILE A 305 9.11 -16.64 -9.29
C ILE A 305 7.86 -15.88 -8.86
N VAL A 306 8.08 -14.72 -8.24
CA VAL A 306 7.02 -13.85 -7.76
C VAL A 306 7.14 -12.51 -8.47
N VAL A 307 6.16 -12.18 -9.31
CA VAL A 307 6.11 -10.89 -10.02
C VAL A 307 5.15 -9.96 -9.29
N GLY A 308 5.68 -8.87 -8.74
CA GLY A 308 4.92 -7.95 -7.89
C GLY A 308 3.65 -7.43 -8.56
N GLU A 309 3.74 -6.98 -9.81
CA GLU A 309 2.59 -6.60 -10.62
C GLU A 309 2.90 -6.75 -12.11
N VAL A 310 1.97 -7.33 -12.86
CA VAL A 310 2.03 -7.46 -14.32
C VAL A 310 1.18 -6.36 -14.95
N ARG A 311 1.84 -5.52 -15.74
CA ARG A 311 1.30 -4.34 -16.41
C ARG A 311 1.68 -4.21 -17.88
N GLY A 312 2.60 -5.04 -18.37
CA GLY A 312 3.19 -4.90 -19.70
C GLY A 312 3.80 -6.19 -20.24
N ALA A 313 4.92 -6.03 -20.94
CA ALA A 313 5.51 -7.07 -21.76
C ALA A 313 6.10 -8.26 -20.98
N GLU A 314 6.30 -8.12 -19.68
CA GLU A 314 6.68 -9.20 -18.76
C GLU A 314 5.64 -10.33 -18.70
N VAL A 315 4.39 -10.10 -19.12
CA VAL A 315 3.34 -11.14 -19.14
C VAL A 315 3.78 -12.37 -19.93
N LEU A 316 4.49 -12.19 -21.05
CA LEU A 316 4.95 -13.31 -21.89
C LEU A 316 6.01 -14.14 -21.19
N GLU A 317 6.95 -13.48 -20.50
CA GLU A 317 8.04 -14.15 -19.79
C GLU A 317 7.52 -14.82 -18.51
N MET A 318 6.52 -14.22 -17.85
CA MET A 318 5.81 -14.83 -16.73
C MET A 318 5.07 -16.10 -17.18
N LEU A 319 4.29 -16.02 -18.26
CA LEU A 319 3.59 -17.18 -18.84
C LEU A 319 4.58 -18.26 -19.26
N GLN A 320 5.74 -17.89 -19.80
CA GLN A 320 6.79 -18.84 -20.13
C GLN A 320 7.35 -19.49 -18.86
N ALA A 321 7.70 -18.72 -17.83
CA ALA A 321 8.21 -19.23 -16.56
C ALA A 321 7.26 -20.26 -15.93
N MET A 322 5.97 -19.90 -15.85
CA MET A 322 4.90 -20.76 -15.31
C MET A 322 4.72 -22.07 -16.09
N ASN A 323 4.93 -22.05 -17.41
CA ASN A 323 4.86 -23.26 -18.24
C ASN A 323 6.16 -24.08 -18.27
N THR A 324 7.31 -23.50 -17.90
CA THR A 324 8.64 -24.11 -18.10
C THR A 324 9.32 -24.50 -16.78
N GLY A 325 8.59 -25.18 -15.91
CA GLY A 325 9.15 -25.83 -14.72
C GLY A 325 9.39 -24.91 -13.52
N HIS A 326 8.87 -23.68 -13.54
CA HIS A 326 8.86 -22.78 -12.38
C HIS A 326 7.46 -22.73 -11.75
N ASP A 327 6.95 -23.92 -11.44
CA ASP A 327 5.64 -24.10 -10.82
C ASP A 327 5.57 -23.43 -9.45
N GLY A 328 4.38 -22.95 -9.10
CA GLY A 328 4.13 -22.28 -7.84
C GLY A 328 4.39 -20.78 -7.91
N SER A 329 4.58 -20.25 -9.11
CA SER A 329 4.82 -18.83 -9.34
C SER A 329 3.57 -18.01 -9.02
N MET A 330 3.77 -16.80 -8.53
CA MET A 330 2.70 -15.89 -8.15
C MET A 330 2.86 -14.56 -8.84
N ALA A 331 1.76 -13.92 -9.21
CA ALA A 331 1.80 -12.54 -9.66
C ALA A 331 0.54 -11.77 -9.29
N THR A 332 0.63 -10.44 -9.24
CA THR A 332 -0.56 -9.60 -9.20
C THR A 332 -0.87 -8.98 -10.55
N ILE A 333 -2.14 -8.70 -10.80
CA ILE A 333 -2.60 -8.01 -12.00
C ILE A 333 -3.82 -7.15 -11.69
N HIS A 334 -3.89 -5.95 -12.24
CA HIS A 334 -5.05 -5.08 -12.05
C HIS A 334 -6.21 -5.52 -12.95
N ALA A 335 -7.27 -6.09 -12.38
CA ALA A 335 -8.51 -6.38 -13.09
C ALA A 335 -9.72 -6.37 -12.13
N ASN A 336 -10.90 -6.12 -12.70
CA ASN A 336 -12.14 -5.96 -11.93
C ASN A 336 -12.86 -7.29 -11.68
N SER A 337 -12.49 -8.35 -12.41
CA SER A 337 -13.02 -9.69 -12.25
C SER A 337 -12.02 -10.75 -12.74
N PRO A 338 -12.18 -12.03 -12.37
CA PRO A 338 -11.37 -13.11 -12.94
C PRO A 338 -11.45 -13.20 -14.47
N ARG A 339 -12.60 -12.89 -15.06
CA ARG A 339 -12.78 -12.84 -16.52
C ARG A 339 -11.99 -11.69 -17.14
N ASP A 340 -12.04 -10.50 -16.55
CA ASP A 340 -11.26 -9.35 -17.02
C ASP A 340 -9.77 -9.57 -16.84
N CYS A 341 -9.35 -10.33 -15.82
CA CYS A 341 -7.96 -10.73 -15.62
C CYS A 341 -7.44 -11.52 -16.84
N LEU A 342 -8.18 -12.52 -17.31
CA LEU A 342 -7.83 -13.29 -18.51
C LEU A 342 -7.76 -12.41 -19.76
N TYR A 343 -8.80 -11.59 -20.00
CA TYR A 343 -8.82 -10.65 -21.12
C TYR A 343 -7.62 -9.68 -21.08
N ARG A 344 -7.28 -9.17 -19.89
CA ARG A 344 -6.14 -8.27 -19.72
C ARG A 344 -4.82 -8.97 -20.03
N MET A 345 -4.64 -10.23 -19.65
CA MET A 345 -3.45 -10.99 -20.03
C MET A 345 -3.34 -11.15 -21.54
N GLU A 346 -4.45 -11.46 -22.23
CA GLU A 346 -4.49 -11.56 -23.70
C GLU A 346 -4.07 -10.23 -24.35
N MET A 347 -4.65 -9.12 -23.89
CA MET A 347 -4.32 -7.77 -24.35
C MET A 347 -2.86 -7.40 -24.13
N LEU A 348 -2.33 -7.63 -22.92
CA LEU A 348 -0.93 -7.34 -22.59
C LEU A 348 0.03 -8.17 -23.45
N ALA A 349 -0.29 -9.45 -23.68
CA ALA A 349 0.50 -10.33 -24.53
C ALA A 349 0.48 -9.86 -26.00
N GLY A 350 -0.67 -9.39 -26.49
CA GLY A 350 -0.79 -8.76 -27.80
C GLY A 350 0.13 -7.54 -27.94
N PHE A 351 0.08 -6.60 -26.98
CA PHE A 351 0.96 -5.42 -26.96
C PHE A 351 2.44 -5.77 -26.78
N ALA A 352 2.75 -6.88 -26.11
CA ALA A 352 4.10 -7.39 -25.94
C ALA A 352 4.69 -8.03 -27.22
N GLY A 353 3.89 -8.11 -28.29
CA GLY A 353 4.31 -8.63 -29.59
C GLY A 353 4.22 -10.15 -29.69
N PHE A 354 3.25 -10.79 -29.03
CA PHE A 354 2.99 -12.22 -29.21
C PHE A 354 2.76 -12.55 -30.71
N GLN A 355 3.52 -13.53 -31.23
CA GLN A 355 3.53 -13.86 -32.67
C GLN A 355 2.63 -15.05 -33.04
N GLY A 356 1.98 -15.69 -32.05
CA GLY A 356 1.09 -16.84 -32.28
C GLY A 356 -0.37 -16.43 -32.53
N SER A 357 -1.22 -17.43 -32.77
CA SER A 357 -2.67 -17.22 -32.85
C SER A 357 -3.27 -16.93 -31.46
N GLU A 358 -4.42 -16.27 -31.43
CA GLU A 358 -5.21 -16.04 -30.22
C GLU A 358 -5.53 -17.35 -29.48
N GLU A 359 -5.85 -18.41 -30.23
CA GLU A 359 -6.08 -19.76 -29.68
C GLU A 359 -4.82 -20.30 -28.98
N SER A 360 -3.65 -20.13 -29.59
CA SER A 360 -2.38 -20.55 -28.98
C SER A 360 -2.10 -19.77 -27.69
N LEU A 361 -2.42 -18.48 -27.66
CA LEU A 361 -2.25 -17.64 -26.48
C LEU A 361 -3.17 -18.09 -25.34
N ARG A 362 -4.45 -18.35 -25.63
CA ARG A 362 -5.42 -18.85 -24.65
C ARG A 362 -5.01 -20.19 -24.07
N ARG A 363 -4.53 -21.11 -24.91
CA ARG A 363 -3.96 -22.39 -24.45
C ARG A 363 -2.75 -22.18 -23.55
N GLN A 364 -1.86 -21.23 -23.90
CA GLN A 364 -0.70 -20.90 -23.09
C GLN A 364 -1.08 -20.30 -21.73
N ILE A 365 -2.08 -19.42 -21.69
CA ILE A 365 -2.62 -18.85 -20.44
C ILE A 365 -3.24 -19.95 -19.59
N ALA A 366 -4.12 -20.78 -20.17
CA ALA A 366 -4.81 -21.85 -19.45
C ALA A 366 -3.87 -22.95 -18.93
N SER A 367 -2.75 -23.18 -19.62
CA SER A 367 -1.70 -24.09 -19.16
C SER A 367 -0.82 -23.48 -18.07
N ALA A 368 -0.62 -22.16 -18.08
CA ALA A 368 0.26 -21.48 -17.16
C ALA A 368 -0.40 -21.23 -15.79
N VAL A 369 -1.65 -20.79 -15.78
CA VAL A 369 -2.33 -20.29 -14.59
C VAL A 369 -3.26 -21.37 -14.04
N ASP A 370 -3.04 -21.79 -12.79
CA ASP A 370 -3.94 -22.73 -12.13
C ASP A 370 -5.14 -22.00 -11.52
N PHE A 371 -4.91 -20.85 -10.87
CA PHE A 371 -5.95 -20.12 -10.15
C PHE A 371 -5.84 -18.60 -10.26
N ILE A 372 -7.01 -17.95 -10.23
CA ILE A 372 -7.18 -16.52 -10.07
C ILE A 372 -7.90 -16.27 -8.74
N ILE A 373 -7.27 -15.47 -7.87
CA ILE A 373 -7.85 -15.00 -6.62
C ILE A 373 -8.22 -13.53 -6.79
N GLN A 374 -9.51 -13.21 -6.74
CA GLN A 374 -10.00 -11.84 -6.83
C GLN A 374 -10.09 -11.23 -5.43
N ILE A 375 -9.43 -10.09 -5.20
CA ILE A 375 -9.51 -9.32 -3.95
C ILE A 375 -10.04 -7.91 -4.22
N SER A 376 -10.97 -7.46 -3.38
CA SER A 376 -11.62 -6.15 -3.48
C SER A 376 -11.60 -5.41 -2.13
N ARG A 377 -11.61 -4.08 -2.19
CA ARG A 377 -11.84 -3.21 -1.03
C ARG A 377 -13.31 -2.81 -0.98
N LEU A 378 -14.01 -3.19 0.09
CA LEU A 378 -15.39 -2.81 0.36
C LEU A 378 -15.48 -1.33 0.77
N ALA A 379 -16.70 -0.76 0.78
CA ALA A 379 -16.93 0.64 1.11
C ALA A 379 -16.38 1.04 2.50
N GLY A 380 -16.41 0.12 3.48
CA GLY A 380 -15.85 0.33 4.82
C GLY A 380 -14.32 0.21 4.91
N GLY A 381 -13.59 0.13 3.79
CA GLY A 381 -12.13 -0.02 3.75
C GLY A 381 -11.62 -1.45 3.93
N ARG A 382 -12.48 -2.37 4.39
CA ARG A 382 -12.16 -3.80 4.55
C ARG A 382 -11.80 -4.44 3.20
N ARG A 383 -10.76 -5.25 3.19
CA ARG A 383 -10.24 -5.94 2.00
C ARG A 383 -10.60 -7.41 2.10
N VAL A 384 -11.33 -7.93 1.12
CA VAL A 384 -11.87 -9.30 1.11
C VAL A 384 -11.57 -10.00 -0.21
N ILE A 385 -11.27 -11.30 -0.15
CA ILE A 385 -11.26 -12.14 -1.35
C ILE A 385 -12.70 -12.31 -1.80
N THR A 386 -13.04 -11.80 -2.99
CA THR A 386 -14.40 -11.89 -3.52
C THR A 386 -14.65 -13.15 -4.34
N SER A 387 -13.59 -13.75 -4.89
CA SER A 387 -13.68 -14.97 -5.69
C SER A 387 -12.38 -15.77 -5.65
N ILE A 388 -12.48 -17.09 -5.63
CA ILE A 388 -11.38 -18.01 -5.96
C ILE A 388 -11.84 -18.80 -7.18
N THR A 389 -11.18 -18.59 -8.32
CA THR A 389 -11.52 -19.18 -9.60
C THR A 389 -10.38 -20.07 -10.09
N GLU A 390 -10.67 -21.31 -10.43
CA GLU A 390 -9.75 -22.25 -11.06
C GLU A 390 -9.85 -22.15 -12.58
N ILE A 391 -8.71 -22.25 -13.27
CA ILE A 391 -8.66 -22.42 -14.71
C ILE A 391 -8.73 -23.91 -15.06
N THR A 392 -9.70 -24.31 -15.87
CA THR A 392 -9.97 -25.74 -16.17
C THR A 392 -9.54 -26.17 -17.57
N GLY A 393 -9.19 -25.23 -18.44
CA GLY A 393 -8.72 -25.51 -19.80
C GLY A 393 -9.19 -24.49 -20.83
N VAL A 394 -9.35 -24.95 -22.07
CA VAL A 394 -9.85 -24.16 -23.20
C VAL A 394 -10.88 -24.98 -23.96
N THR A 395 -12.06 -24.41 -24.18
CA THR A 395 -13.17 -24.98 -24.96
C THR A 395 -13.76 -23.90 -25.86
N ASP A 396 -14.05 -24.22 -27.12
CA ASP A 396 -14.59 -23.27 -28.11
C ASP A 396 -13.79 -21.96 -28.20
N ASN A 397 -12.45 -22.08 -28.14
CA ASN A 397 -11.51 -20.95 -28.15
C ASN A 397 -11.72 -19.95 -26.99
N LEU A 398 -12.31 -20.39 -25.88
CA LEU A 398 -12.45 -19.62 -24.64
C LEU A 398 -11.76 -20.36 -23.50
N VAL A 399 -11.05 -19.62 -22.65
CA VAL A 399 -10.51 -20.16 -21.40
C VAL A 399 -11.67 -20.52 -20.49
N THR A 400 -11.78 -21.79 -20.10
CA THR A 400 -12.83 -22.26 -19.20
C THR A 400 -12.36 -22.17 -17.76
N THR A 401 -13.29 -21.83 -16.87
CA THR A 401 -13.00 -21.61 -15.45
C THR A 401 -14.11 -22.20 -14.59
N GLN A 402 -13.78 -22.55 -13.34
CA GLN A 402 -14.77 -22.87 -12.31
C GLN A 402 -14.54 -22.02 -11.06
N GLU A 403 -15.60 -21.38 -10.56
CA GLU A 403 -15.52 -20.60 -9.33
C GLU A 403 -15.77 -21.53 -8.13
N LEU A 404 -14.85 -21.52 -7.16
CA LEU A 404 -14.92 -22.37 -5.97
C LEU A 404 -15.60 -21.64 -4.81
N PHE A 405 -15.26 -20.36 -4.65
CA PHE A 405 -15.76 -19.51 -3.57
C PHE A 405 -16.22 -18.18 -4.13
N ARG A 406 -17.30 -17.64 -3.56
CA ARG A 406 -17.80 -16.31 -3.83
C ARG A 406 -18.13 -15.58 -2.54
N HIS A 407 -17.75 -14.32 -2.45
CA HIS A 407 -18.19 -13.41 -1.40
C HIS A 407 -19.58 -12.84 -1.72
N GLU A 408 -20.48 -12.87 -0.75
CA GLU A 408 -21.80 -12.27 -0.84
C GLU A 408 -22.10 -11.50 0.45
N SER A 409 -22.76 -10.34 0.31
CA SER A 409 -23.36 -9.66 1.45
C SER A 409 -24.79 -10.15 1.67
N PHE A 410 -25.21 -10.19 2.93
CA PHE A 410 -26.55 -10.56 3.37
C PHE A 410 -26.93 -9.71 4.57
N TYR A 411 -28.22 -9.51 4.80
CA TYR A 411 -28.70 -8.86 6.02
C TYR A 411 -29.02 -9.91 7.08
N ASP A 412 -28.51 -9.74 8.29
CA ASP A 412 -28.84 -10.62 9.41
C ASP A 412 -30.24 -10.32 9.99
N GLY A 413 -30.64 -11.05 11.03
CA GLY A 413 -31.93 -10.87 11.69
C GLY A 413 -32.13 -9.50 12.36
N GLU A 414 -31.06 -8.71 12.52
CA GLU A 414 -31.06 -7.34 13.05
C GLU A 414 -31.00 -6.29 11.93
N ASN A 415 -31.13 -6.73 10.67
CA ASN A 415 -31.03 -5.89 9.47
C ASN A 415 -29.65 -5.20 9.34
N LEU A 416 -28.61 -5.80 9.91
CA LEU A 416 -27.23 -5.40 9.72
C LEU A 416 -26.64 -6.15 8.52
N GLU A 417 -25.97 -5.41 7.62
CA GLU A 417 -25.25 -6.03 6.52
C GLU A 417 -24.06 -6.83 7.09
N ARG A 418 -24.04 -8.12 6.75
CA ARG A 418 -23.01 -9.09 7.05
C ARG A 418 -22.46 -9.64 5.75
N ASP A 419 -21.27 -10.18 5.83
CA ASP A 419 -20.58 -10.76 4.70
C ASP A 419 -20.29 -12.23 4.97
N ARG A 420 -20.44 -13.06 3.94
CA ARG A 420 -20.08 -14.48 3.99
C ARG A 420 -19.40 -14.91 2.70
N TRP A 421 -18.66 -16.00 2.79
CA TRP A 421 -18.21 -16.75 1.62
C TRP A 421 -19.09 -17.97 1.44
N ILE A 422 -19.60 -18.13 0.23
CA ILE A 422 -20.31 -19.34 -0.17
C ILE A 422 -19.35 -20.23 -0.97
N GLY A 423 -19.24 -21.49 -0.57
CA GLY A 423 -18.63 -22.53 -1.40
C GLY A 423 -19.63 -22.96 -2.46
N LEU A 424 -19.23 -22.99 -3.74
CA LEU A 424 -20.13 -23.33 -4.84
C LEU A 424 -20.27 -24.84 -5.08
N GLY A 425 -19.78 -25.67 -4.15
CA GLY A 425 -19.92 -27.13 -4.18
C GLY A 425 -18.96 -27.85 -5.14
N PHE A 426 -18.04 -27.12 -5.78
CA PHE A 426 -17.03 -27.70 -6.65
C PHE A 426 -15.74 -28.00 -5.89
N HIS A 427 -15.16 -29.16 -6.13
CA HIS A 427 -13.80 -29.46 -5.71
C HIS A 427 -12.82 -29.02 -6.79
N PRO A 428 -11.61 -28.53 -6.42
CA PRO A 428 -10.63 -28.16 -7.42
C PRO A 428 -10.24 -29.38 -8.27
N HIS A 429 -10.07 -29.21 -9.58
CA HIS A 429 -9.65 -30.28 -10.50
C HIS A 429 -8.14 -30.37 -10.67
N CYS A 430 -7.41 -29.30 -10.37
CA CYS A 430 -5.96 -29.18 -10.51
C CYS A 430 -5.27 -30.37 -9.84
N HIS A 431 -4.48 -31.10 -10.62
CA HIS A 431 -3.80 -32.33 -10.17
C HIS A 431 -2.82 -32.05 -9.01
N LYS A 432 -2.27 -30.83 -8.96
CA LYS A 432 -1.40 -30.33 -7.88
C LYS A 432 -2.07 -30.34 -6.51
N LEU A 433 -3.41 -30.33 -6.46
CA LEU A 433 -4.21 -30.38 -5.24
C LEU A 433 -4.72 -31.79 -4.89
N GLU A 434 -4.25 -32.84 -5.56
CA GLU A 434 -4.64 -34.22 -5.24
C GLU A 434 -4.35 -34.61 -3.77
N PRO A 435 -3.17 -34.30 -3.18
CA PRO A 435 -2.92 -34.60 -1.77
C PRO A 435 -3.93 -33.94 -0.83
N PHE A 436 -4.32 -32.69 -1.13
CA PHE A 436 -5.33 -31.96 -0.38
C PHE A 436 -6.72 -32.61 -0.50
N ARG A 437 -7.10 -33.05 -1.71
CA ARG A 437 -8.35 -33.80 -1.91
C ARG A 437 -8.38 -35.13 -1.14
N GLN A 438 -7.26 -35.85 -1.09
CA GLN A 438 -7.15 -37.08 -0.32
C GLN A 438 -7.34 -36.83 1.17
N PHE A 439 -6.71 -35.78 1.71
CA PHE A 439 -6.89 -35.35 3.10
C PHE A 439 -8.36 -35.02 3.43
N LEU A 440 -9.05 -34.29 2.56
CA LEU A 440 -10.47 -33.98 2.77
C LEU A 440 -11.35 -35.24 2.77
N ARG A 441 -11.07 -36.21 1.88
CA ARG A 441 -11.80 -37.47 1.82
C ARG A 441 -11.59 -38.32 3.08
N SER A 442 -10.37 -38.38 3.60
CA SER A 442 -10.10 -39.12 4.84
C SER A 442 -10.76 -38.49 6.06
N ALA A 443 -10.68 -37.16 6.19
CA ALA A 443 -11.32 -36.43 7.30
C ALA A 443 -12.86 -36.53 7.26
N GLY A 444 -13.45 -36.49 6.06
CA GLY A 444 -14.89 -36.69 5.90
C GLY A 444 -15.34 -38.12 6.24
N ALA A 445 -14.52 -39.14 5.97
CA ALA A 445 -14.86 -40.53 6.30
C ALA A 445 -14.88 -40.80 7.81
N GLU A 446 -14.00 -40.17 8.59
CA GLU A 446 -13.97 -40.27 10.07
C GLU A 446 -15.16 -39.57 10.75
N SER A 447 -15.86 -38.68 10.05
CA SER A 447 -17.02 -37.95 10.59
C SER A 447 -18.34 -38.75 10.51
N TYR A 448 -18.33 -39.90 9.82
CA TYR A 448 -19.48 -40.80 9.62
C TYR A 448 -19.29 -42.19 10.24
N SER A 449 -18.20 -42.38 10.99
CA SER A 449 -17.88 -43.59 11.78
C SER A 449 -17.88 -43.26 13.26
#